data_AF-A0A3N7AYL3-F1
#
_entry.id   AF-A0A3N7AYL3-F1
#
_cell.length_a   1.000
_cell.length_b   1.000
_cell.length_c   1.000
_cell.angle_alpha   90.00
_cell.angle_beta   90.00
_cell.angle_gamma   90.00
#
_symmetry.space_group_name_H-M   'P 1'
#
loop_
_entity.id
_entity.type
_entity.pdbx_description
1 polymer ?
#
loop_
_entity_poly.entity_id
_entity_poly.type
_entity_poly.pdbx_seq_one_letter_code
_entity_poly.pdbx_strand_id
1 'polypeptide(L)'
;MKKLLLVFGLIFSHLTFAQTAKEIIDKNIELSGGLTNWKLLNSVLLQGKVVLGIKDEYPIRIFQQRPNLTKTLITTGGKENAIEGFDGTKGYAMNYAANKLQEYPEYVPESFDNDFIDWENKGFDAKYLGKEKVGEIYCHKVELTKNVNKNMYYFDTKTYMLIKEVKKDETLVYSDFKKVGNFTMPFRIESSSTKKDGDYVMLLNRVDINKVFPANIFKF
;
A
#
# COMPACT_ATOMS: atom_id res chain seq x y z
N MET A 1 -9.41 64.24 34.64
CA MET A 1 -10.32 63.89 33.52
C MET A 1 -10.17 62.40 33.27
N LYS A 2 -11.30 61.70 33.18
CA LYS A 2 -11.43 60.24 33.13
C LYS A 2 -11.12 59.73 31.72
N LYS A 3 -10.44 58.56 31.66
CA LYS A 3 -10.54 57.44 30.70
C LYS A 3 -10.76 57.76 29.21
N LEU A 4 -9.85 57.26 28.35
CA LEU A 4 -10.15 56.40 27.19
C LEU A 4 -8.82 56.01 26.52
N LEU A 5 -8.42 54.73 26.54
CA LEU A 5 -8.53 53.76 25.41
C LEU A 5 -7.58 54.11 24.25
N LEU A 6 -6.79 53.23 23.63
CA LEU A 6 -6.93 51.78 23.44
C LEU A 6 -5.59 51.24 22.92
N VAL A 7 -5.17 50.11 23.50
CA VAL A 7 -4.04 49.27 23.06
C VAL A 7 -4.32 48.75 21.65
N PHE A 8 -3.55 49.18 20.65
CA PHE A 8 -3.60 48.62 19.30
C PHE A 8 -2.62 47.45 19.18
N GLY A 9 -2.91 46.37 19.93
CA GLY A 9 -2.24 45.08 19.75
C GLY A 9 -2.92 44.35 18.60
N LEU A 10 -2.41 44.52 17.38
CA LEU A 10 -2.82 43.73 16.22
C LEU A 10 -2.49 42.26 16.49
N ILE A 11 -3.51 41.49 16.85
CA ILE A 11 -3.49 40.04 16.90
C ILE A 11 -3.36 39.57 15.45
N PHE A 12 -2.13 39.35 14.99
CA PHE A 12 -1.88 38.52 13.81
C PHE A 12 -2.13 37.07 14.26
N SER A 13 -3.39 36.65 14.32
CA SER A 13 -3.73 35.24 14.37
C SER A 13 -3.34 34.67 13.02
N HIS A 14 -2.13 34.10 12.94
CA HIS A 14 -1.79 33.20 11.85
C HIS A 14 -2.89 32.14 11.79
N LEU A 15 -3.73 32.21 10.77
CA LEU A 15 -4.62 31.13 10.40
C LEU A 15 -3.72 29.96 10.01
N THR A 16 -3.36 29.14 11.00
CA THR A 16 -2.75 27.85 10.74
C THR A 16 -3.84 27.01 10.08
N PHE A 17 -3.88 26.99 8.76
CA PHE A 17 -4.71 26.03 8.04
C PHE A 17 -4.26 24.65 8.47
N ALA A 18 -5.12 23.95 9.21
CA ALA A 18 -4.88 22.57 9.56
C ALA A 18 -4.84 21.77 8.25
N GLN A 19 -3.79 20.96 8.06
CA GLN A 19 -3.66 20.12 6.88
C GLN A 19 -4.89 19.21 6.76
N THR A 20 -5.39 19.05 5.54
CA THR A 20 -6.54 18.16 5.28
C THR A 20 -6.06 16.77 4.86
N ALA A 21 -6.90 15.75 5.02
CA ALA A 21 -6.58 14.39 4.54
C ALA A 21 -6.32 14.39 3.03
N LYS A 22 -7.12 15.16 2.29
CA LYS A 22 -6.99 15.34 0.84
C LYS A 22 -5.62 15.89 0.47
N GLU A 23 -5.13 16.93 1.15
CA GLU A 23 -3.80 17.48 0.89
C GLU A 23 -2.68 16.46 1.12
N ILE A 24 -2.76 15.66 2.18
CA ILE A 24 -1.77 14.61 2.46
C ILE A 24 -1.78 13.54 1.37
N ILE A 25 -2.98 13.09 0.96
CA ILE A 25 -3.17 12.10 -0.11
C ILE A 25 -2.65 12.65 -1.44
N ASP A 26 -3.03 13.87 -1.81
CA ASP A 26 -2.61 14.51 -3.06
C ASP A 26 -1.09 14.66 -3.12
N LYS A 27 -0.45 15.04 -2.00
CA LYS A 27 1.01 15.11 -1.89
C LYS A 27 1.68 13.74 -2.01
N ASN A 28 1.11 12.70 -1.42
CA ASN A 28 1.61 11.34 -1.62
C ASN A 28 1.55 10.95 -3.10
N ILE A 29 0.40 11.17 -3.76
CA ILE A 29 0.23 10.83 -5.18
C ILE A 29 1.23 11.61 -6.04
N GLU A 30 1.37 12.92 -5.82
CA GLU A 30 2.31 13.80 -6.51
C GLU A 30 3.76 13.30 -6.38
N LEU A 31 4.22 13.04 -5.14
CA LEU A 31 5.62 12.73 -4.86
C LEU A 31 6.00 11.26 -5.10
N SER A 32 5.03 10.34 -5.08
CA SER A 32 5.26 8.91 -5.34
C SER A 32 5.32 8.57 -6.82
N GLY A 33 4.79 9.42 -7.69
CA GLY A 33 4.86 9.21 -9.14
C GLY A 33 3.99 10.14 -9.98
N GLY A 34 3.05 10.86 -9.37
CA GLY A 34 2.08 11.73 -10.05
C GLY A 34 0.87 10.95 -10.57
N LEU A 35 -0.31 11.57 -10.50
CA LEU A 35 -1.58 10.93 -10.83
C LEU A 35 -1.61 10.33 -12.24
N THR A 36 -1.08 11.06 -13.24
CA THR A 36 -1.03 10.57 -14.62
C THR A 36 -0.22 9.29 -14.74
N ASN A 37 0.96 9.21 -14.12
CA ASN A 37 1.77 8.00 -14.18
C ASN A 37 1.08 6.84 -13.46
N TRP A 38 0.49 7.07 -12.28
CA TRP A 38 -0.29 6.06 -11.57
C TRP A 38 -1.47 5.51 -12.40
N LYS A 39 -2.20 6.39 -13.10
CA LYS A 39 -3.29 5.97 -13.99
C LYS A 39 -2.80 5.21 -15.24
N LEU A 40 -1.60 5.52 -15.73
CA LEU A 40 -0.98 4.81 -16.86
C LEU A 40 -0.26 3.51 -16.47
N LEU A 41 -0.01 3.28 -15.17
CA LEU A 41 0.58 2.05 -14.69
C LEU A 41 -0.37 0.88 -14.96
N ASN A 42 0.07 -0.09 -15.76
CA ASN A 42 -0.75 -1.21 -16.21
C ASN A 42 -0.29 -2.56 -15.66
N SER A 43 1.01 -2.71 -15.41
CA SER A 43 1.57 -3.95 -14.89
C SER A 43 2.77 -3.69 -13.98
N VAL A 44 2.97 -4.58 -13.00
CA VAL A 44 4.09 -4.56 -12.06
C VAL A 44 4.59 -5.99 -11.87
N LEU A 45 5.91 -6.18 -11.97
CA LEU A 45 6.61 -7.40 -11.57
C LEU A 45 7.51 -7.07 -10.38
N LEU A 46 7.21 -7.66 -9.24
CA LEU A 46 8.06 -7.61 -8.04
C LEU A 46 8.91 -8.87 -7.98
N GLN A 47 10.21 -8.71 -7.73
CA GLN A 47 11.12 -9.84 -7.55
C GLN A 47 11.99 -9.63 -6.32
N GLY A 48 12.21 -10.72 -5.59
CA GLY A 48 13.04 -10.70 -4.40
C GLY A 48 12.88 -11.99 -3.61
N LYS A 49 12.69 -11.84 -2.31
CA LYS A 49 12.46 -12.94 -1.39
C LYS A 49 11.41 -12.60 -0.35
N VAL A 50 10.73 -13.62 0.15
CA VAL A 50 9.85 -13.56 1.30
C VAL A 50 10.48 -14.33 2.45
N VAL A 51 10.42 -13.77 3.66
CA VAL A 51 10.92 -14.36 4.90
C VAL A 51 9.71 -14.56 5.82
N LEU A 52 9.41 -15.82 6.15
CA LEU A 52 8.28 -16.21 7.00
C LEU A 52 8.73 -16.56 8.44
N GLY A 53 10.04 -16.73 8.64
CA GLY A 53 10.64 -17.11 9.91
C GLY A 53 12.17 -17.11 9.80
N ILE A 54 12.88 -17.41 10.88
CA ILE A 54 14.35 -17.32 10.95
C ILE A 54 15.06 -18.13 9.85
N LYS A 55 14.48 -19.26 9.43
CA LYS A 55 15.05 -20.17 8.43
C LYS A 55 14.18 -20.34 7.18
N ASP A 56 13.06 -19.64 7.12
CA ASP A 56 12.04 -19.81 6.08
C ASP A 56 12.10 -18.63 5.12
N GLU A 57 13.06 -18.70 4.19
CA GLU A 57 13.28 -17.70 3.15
C GLU A 57 13.12 -18.33 1.77
N TYR A 58 12.26 -17.73 0.94
CA TYR A 58 11.94 -18.24 -0.40
C TYR A 58 12.06 -17.13 -1.45
N PRO A 59 12.72 -17.37 -2.60
CA PRO A 59 12.63 -16.45 -3.73
C PRO A 59 11.16 -16.29 -4.16
N ILE A 60 10.74 -15.05 -4.37
CA ILE A 60 9.35 -14.69 -4.71
C ILE A 60 9.30 -13.85 -5.98
N ARG A 61 8.25 -14.07 -6.78
CA ARG A 61 7.88 -13.22 -7.91
C ARG A 61 6.39 -12.92 -7.83
N ILE A 62 6.02 -11.65 -7.89
CA ILE A 62 4.63 -11.21 -7.87
C ILE A 62 4.34 -10.46 -9.15
N PHE A 63 3.34 -10.95 -9.88
CA PHE A 63 2.82 -10.31 -11.07
C PHE A 63 1.52 -9.63 -10.71
N GLN A 64 1.37 -8.37 -11.10
CA GLN A 64 0.14 -7.61 -10.98
C GLN A 64 -0.15 -6.94 -12.31
N GLN A 65 -1.41 -6.96 -12.76
CA GLN A 65 -1.82 -6.29 -13.98
C GLN A 65 -3.26 -5.79 -13.88
N ARG A 66 -3.56 -4.65 -14.50
CA ARG A 66 -4.95 -4.18 -14.62
C ARG A 66 -5.85 -5.20 -15.35
N PRO A 67 -7.15 -5.33 -14.99
CA PRO A 67 -7.81 -4.55 -13.95
C PRO A 67 -7.37 -4.92 -12.53
N ASN A 68 -7.31 -6.21 -12.17
CA ASN A 68 -6.90 -6.67 -10.82
C ASN A 68 -6.22 -8.05 -10.85
N LEU A 69 -5.59 -8.42 -11.98
CA LEU A 69 -4.94 -9.72 -12.15
C LEU A 69 -3.72 -9.80 -11.24
N THR A 70 -3.59 -10.91 -10.50
CA THR A 70 -2.45 -11.14 -9.61
C THR A 70 -1.97 -12.58 -9.72
N LYS A 71 -0.66 -12.79 -9.55
CA LYS A 71 -0.08 -14.11 -9.37
C LYS A 71 1.19 -14.03 -8.56
N THR A 72 1.22 -14.77 -7.46
CA THR A 72 2.39 -14.89 -6.59
C THR A 72 3.02 -16.26 -6.79
N LEU A 73 4.31 -16.28 -7.14
CA LEU A 73 5.13 -17.47 -7.28
C LEU A 73 6.19 -17.50 -6.19
N ILE A 74 6.39 -18.64 -5.55
CA ILE A 74 7.57 -18.92 -4.72
C ILE A 74 8.43 -20.01 -5.36
N THR A 75 9.74 -19.95 -5.16
CA THR A 75 10.67 -20.98 -5.63
C THR A 75 11.09 -21.90 -4.48
N THR A 76 10.77 -23.19 -4.60
CA THR A 76 11.17 -24.22 -3.63
C THR A 76 11.77 -25.40 -4.37
N GLY A 77 12.95 -25.87 -3.95
CA GLY A 77 13.65 -26.98 -4.64
C GLY A 77 13.97 -26.71 -6.12
N GLY A 78 14.20 -25.44 -6.47
CA GLY A 78 14.49 -25.01 -7.84
C GLY A 78 13.27 -24.95 -8.78
N LYS A 79 12.05 -25.12 -8.26
CA LYS A 79 10.80 -25.02 -9.04
C LYS A 79 9.95 -23.85 -8.56
N GLU A 80 9.40 -23.08 -9.50
CA GLU A 80 8.41 -22.05 -9.21
C GLU A 80 7.03 -22.69 -8.99
N ASN A 81 6.34 -22.33 -7.91
CA ASN A 81 5.00 -22.77 -7.58
C ASN A 81 4.11 -21.55 -7.33
N ALA A 82 2.92 -21.53 -7.93
CA ALA A 82 1.92 -20.52 -7.62
C ALA A 82 1.36 -20.79 -6.23
N ILE A 83 1.31 -19.75 -5.39
CA ILE A 83 0.76 -19.85 -4.04
C ILE A 83 -0.52 -19.06 -3.85
N GLU A 84 -0.75 -18.04 -4.66
CA GLU A 84 -2.00 -17.28 -4.65
C GLU A 84 -2.13 -16.42 -5.90
N GLY A 85 -3.35 -15.92 -6.12
CA GLY A 85 -3.63 -14.80 -7.00
C GLY A 85 -5.04 -14.84 -7.57
N PHE A 86 -5.27 -14.05 -8.61
CA PHE A 86 -6.57 -13.87 -9.25
C PHE A 86 -6.43 -13.85 -10.77
N ASP A 87 -7.19 -14.70 -11.45
CA ASP A 87 -7.10 -14.87 -12.92
C ASP A 87 -8.05 -13.95 -13.71
N GLY A 88 -8.84 -13.13 -13.02
CA GLY A 88 -9.88 -12.29 -13.63
C GLY A 88 -11.30 -12.80 -13.37
N THR A 89 -11.43 -14.07 -12.95
CA THR A 89 -12.70 -14.73 -12.68
C THR A 89 -12.77 -15.28 -11.27
N LYS A 90 -11.71 -15.96 -10.80
CA LYS A 90 -11.65 -16.62 -9.49
C LYS A 90 -10.30 -16.42 -8.81
N GLY A 91 -10.34 -16.47 -7.49
CA GLY A 91 -9.15 -16.44 -6.65
C GLY A 91 -8.53 -17.81 -6.52
N TYR A 92 -7.24 -17.83 -6.21
CA TYR A 92 -6.46 -19.02 -5.93
C TYR A 92 -5.64 -18.80 -4.67
N ALA A 93 -5.54 -19.81 -3.82
CA ALA A 93 -4.63 -19.79 -2.68
C ALA A 93 -4.17 -21.21 -2.33
N MET A 94 -2.92 -21.33 -1.90
CA MET A 94 -2.32 -22.60 -1.51
C MET A 94 -2.90 -23.06 -0.18
N ASN A 95 -3.50 -24.24 -0.16
CA ASN A 95 -3.81 -24.94 1.07
C ASN A 95 -2.59 -25.80 1.46
N TYR A 96 -1.78 -25.29 2.39
CA TYR A 96 -0.54 -25.97 2.81
C TYR A 96 -0.80 -27.30 3.53
N ALA A 97 -1.93 -27.45 4.22
CA ALA A 97 -2.29 -28.72 4.88
C ALA A 97 -2.61 -29.82 3.86
N ALA A 98 -3.28 -29.46 2.75
CA ALA A 98 -3.58 -30.37 1.65
C ALA A 98 -2.49 -30.40 0.57
N ASN A 99 -1.47 -29.55 0.68
CA ASN A 99 -0.45 -29.28 -0.34
C ASN A 99 -1.05 -29.11 -1.75
N LYS A 100 -2.11 -28.32 -1.85
CA LYS A 100 -2.89 -28.14 -3.08
C LYS A 100 -3.30 -26.69 -3.26
N LEU A 101 -3.16 -26.17 -4.48
CA LEU A 101 -3.74 -24.89 -4.85
C LEU A 101 -5.27 -25.02 -4.95
N GLN A 102 -5.97 -24.24 -4.13
CA GLN A 102 -7.42 -24.23 -4.04
C GLN A 102 -7.99 -23.03 -4.80
N GLU A 103 -9.16 -23.22 -5.41
CA GLU A 103 -9.89 -22.19 -6.13
C GLU A 103 -10.98 -21.57 -5.24
N TYR A 104 -11.22 -20.27 -5.43
CA TYR A 104 -12.20 -19.46 -4.70
C TYR A 104 -13.04 -18.66 -5.72
N PRO A 105 -14.15 -19.22 -6.21
CA PRO A 105 -14.99 -18.58 -7.23
C PRO A 105 -15.62 -17.25 -6.79
N GLU A 106 -15.84 -17.07 -5.49
CA GLU A 106 -16.47 -15.87 -4.91
C GLU A 106 -15.43 -14.84 -4.41
N TYR A 107 -14.15 -15.03 -4.76
CA TYR A 107 -13.09 -14.12 -4.33
C TYR A 107 -13.28 -12.73 -4.95
N VAL A 108 -13.32 -11.72 -4.09
CA VAL A 108 -13.32 -10.31 -4.50
C VAL A 108 -11.87 -9.82 -4.47
N PRO A 109 -11.26 -9.51 -5.62
CA PRO A 109 -9.88 -9.07 -5.66
C PRO A 109 -9.73 -7.67 -5.06
N GLU A 110 -8.57 -7.42 -4.46
CA GLU A 110 -8.15 -6.05 -4.16
C GLU A 110 -7.96 -5.26 -5.46
N SER A 111 -8.15 -3.94 -5.38
CA SER A 111 -7.92 -3.07 -6.53
C SER A 111 -6.44 -3.01 -6.86
N PHE A 112 -6.07 -3.09 -8.15
CA PHE A 112 -4.69 -2.83 -8.59
C PHE A 112 -4.22 -1.43 -8.16
N ASP A 113 -5.12 -0.45 -8.22
CA ASP A 113 -4.86 0.87 -7.69
C ASP A 113 -5.02 0.88 -6.17
N ASN A 114 -4.07 1.49 -5.47
CA ASN A 114 -4.21 1.73 -4.04
C ASN A 114 -5.50 2.53 -3.71
N ASP A 115 -5.93 2.48 -2.45
CA ASP A 115 -7.16 3.11 -2.00
C ASP A 115 -7.22 4.62 -2.27
N PHE A 116 -6.07 5.29 -2.40
CA PHE A 116 -5.97 6.75 -2.54
C PHE A 116 -6.24 7.24 -3.96
N ILE A 117 -5.91 6.45 -4.98
CA ILE A 117 -6.19 6.85 -6.36
C ILE A 117 -7.70 6.86 -6.56
N ASP A 118 -8.24 8.05 -6.89
CA ASP A 118 -9.66 8.32 -7.07
C ASP A 118 -10.52 7.87 -5.85
N TRP A 119 -10.01 8.05 -4.63
CA TRP A 119 -10.64 7.58 -3.39
C TRP A 119 -12.10 8.06 -3.21
N GLU A 120 -12.41 9.31 -3.55
CA GLU A 120 -13.78 9.86 -3.50
C GLU A 120 -14.72 9.08 -4.44
N ASN A 121 -14.29 8.82 -5.68
CA ASN A 121 -15.07 8.06 -6.66
C ASN A 121 -15.21 6.58 -6.27
N LYS A 122 -14.24 6.05 -5.52
CA LYS A 122 -14.30 4.73 -4.90
C LYS A 122 -15.25 4.69 -3.70
N GLY A 123 -15.81 5.82 -3.26
CA GLY A 123 -16.77 5.93 -2.16
C GLY A 123 -16.14 5.97 -0.78
N PHE A 124 -14.87 6.38 -0.68
CA PHE A 124 -14.21 6.62 0.61
C PHE A 124 -14.53 8.03 1.14
N ASP A 125 -14.61 8.15 2.46
CA ASP A 125 -14.48 9.41 3.21
C ASP A 125 -13.08 9.47 3.83
N ALA A 126 -12.42 10.64 3.82
CA ALA A 126 -11.05 10.80 4.28
C ALA A 126 -10.95 11.79 5.45
N LYS A 127 -10.34 11.36 6.56
CA LYS A 127 -10.18 12.17 7.76
C LYS A 127 -8.73 12.24 8.22
N TYR A 128 -8.23 13.45 8.44
CA TYR A 128 -6.91 13.66 9.02
C TYR A 128 -7.00 13.59 10.54
N LEU A 129 -6.17 12.74 11.15
CA LEU A 129 -6.17 12.45 12.57
C LEU A 129 -4.97 13.05 13.31
N GLY A 130 -4.18 13.89 12.63
CA GLY A 130 -2.98 14.50 13.19
C GLY A 130 -1.71 13.71 12.88
N LYS A 131 -0.66 13.96 13.67
CA LYS A 131 0.64 13.32 13.51
C LYS A 131 0.84 12.23 14.56
N GLU A 132 1.43 11.11 14.16
CA GLU A 132 1.77 10.00 15.04
C GLU A 132 3.16 9.46 14.69
N LYS A 133 3.88 8.93 15.67
CA LYS A 133 5.20 8.33 15.46
C LYS A 133 5.03 6.86 15.05
N VAL A 134 5.63 6.47 13.93
CA VAL A 134 5.77 5.06 13.50
C VAL A 134 7.25 4.70 13.57
N GLY A 135 7.64 3.98 14.62
CA GLY A 135 9.04 3.77 14.96
C GLY A 135 9.74 5.10 15.22
N GLU A 136 10.72 5.46 14.38
CA GLU A 136 11.44 6.74 14.46
C GLU A 136 10.92 7.82 13.50
N ILE A 137 9.90 7.51 12.69
CA ILE A 137 9.35 8.41 11.66
C ILE A 137 8.09 9.10 12.19
N TYR A 138 8.02 10.43 12.05
CA TYR A 138 6.78 11.17 12.28
C TYR A 138 5.92 11.13 11.01
N CYS A 139 4.69 10.64 11.14
CA CYS A 139 3.76 10.46 10.04
C CYS A 139 2.48 11.26 10.23
N HIS A 140 1.92 11.78 9.13
CA HIS A 140 0.53 12.17 9.01
C HIS A 140 -0.36 10.95 9.03
N LYS A 141 -1.33 10.90 9.96
CA LYS A 141 -2.30 9.81 10.08
C LYS A 141 -3.60 10.20 9.38
N VAL A 142 -4.00 9.41 8.40
CA VAL A 142 -5.24 9.57 7.64
C VAL A 142 -6.08 8.31 7.79
N GLU A 143 -7.35 8.48 8.16
CA GLU A 143 -8.36 7.43 8.10
C GLU A 143 -9.07 7.53 6.75
N LEU A 144 -9.18 6.41 6.03
CA LEU A 144 -10.16 6.25 4.96
C LEU A 144 -11.28 5.32 5.42
N THR A 145 -12.52 5.75 5.25
CA THR A 145 -13.71 4.98 5.60
C THR A 145 -14.54 4.70 4.35
N LYS A 146 -14.90 3.43 4.10
CA LYS A 146 -15.88 3.05 3.07
C LYS A 146 -16.90 2.10 3.67
N ASN A 147 -18.16 2.51 3.67
CA ASN A 147 -19.23 1.87 4.43
C ASN A 147 -18.86 1.79 5.93
N VAL A 148 -18.73 0.58 6.48
CA VAL A 148 -18.31 0.34 7.88
C VAL A 148 -16.81 0.05 8.02
N ASN A 149 -16.09 -0.09 6.90
CA ASN A 149 -14.69 -0.46 6.90
C ASN A 149 -13.82 0.79 7.04
N LYS A 150 -12.89 0.76 8.01
CA LYS A 150 -11.96 1.84 8.30
C LYS A 150 -10.53 1.34 8.12
N ASN A 151 -9.78 2.03 7.29
CA ASN A 151 -8.36 1.79 7.06
C ASN A 151 -7.56 3.00 7.53
N MET A 152 -6.44 2.75 8.20
CA MET A 152 -5.55 3.81 8.69
C MET A 152 -4.27 3.83 7.86
N TYR A 153 -3.85 5.02 7.46
CA TYR A 153 -2.71 5.25 6.59
C TYR A 153 -1.78 6.29 7.21
N TYR A 154 -0.48 6.00 7.20
CA TYR A 154 0.54 6.80 7.87
C TYR A 154 1.57 7.26 6.84
N PHE A 155 1.54 8.53 6.49
CA PHE A 155 2.43 9.13 5.48
C PHE A 155 3.55 9.91 6.16
N ASP A 156 4.80 9.68 5.78
CA ASP A 156 5.95 10.42 6.33
C ASP A 156 5.74 11.94 6.18
N THR A 157 5.93 12.69 7.27
CA THR A 157 5.77 14.16 7.27
C THR A 157 6.79 14.90 6.41
N LYS A 158 7.89 14.25 6.01
CA LYS A 158 8.95 14.81 5.17
C LYS A 158 8.80 14.45 3.69
N THR A 159 8.57 13.16 3.41
CA THR A 159 8.57 12.62 2.04
C THR A 159 7.17 12.33 1.50
N TYR A 160 6.15 12.33 2.36
CA TYR A 160 4.78 11.91 2.09
C TYR A 160 4.65 10.46 1.58
N MET A 161 5.71 9.64 1.67
CA MET A 161 5.61 8.22 1.34
C MET A 161 4.76 7.49 2.38
N LEU A 162 3.96 6.52 1.94
CA LEU A 162 3.15 5.69 2.84
C LEU A 162 4.10 4.77 3.63
N ILE A 163 4.25 4.99 4.93
CA ILE A 163 5.13 4.22 5.81
C ILE A 163 4.42 3.02 6.41
N LYS A 164 3.12 3.15 6.68
CA LYS A 164 2.33 2.09 7.30
C LYS A 164 0.88 2.19 6.85
N GLU A 165 0.25 1.04 6.65
CA GLU A 165 -1.20 0.92 6.59
C GLU A 165 -1.71 -0.12 7.59
N VAL A 166 -2.90 0.11 8.11
CA VAL A 166 -3.60 -0.80 9.02
C VAL A 166 -5.00 -0.99 8.47
N LYS A 167 -5.27 -2.20 8.01
CA LYS A 167 -6.59 -2.68 7.63
C LYS A 167 -7.10 -3.63 8.73
N LYS A 168 -8.31 -4.17 8.55
CA LYS A 168 -8.99 -4.99 9.57
C LYS A 168 -8.14 -6.17 10.07
N ASP A 169 -7.50 -6.91 9.16
CA ASP A 169 -6.83 -8.17 9.46
C ASP A 169 -5.31 -8.13 9.26
N GLU A 170 -4.79 -7.03 8.70
CA GLU A 170 -3.40 -6.88 8.30
C GLU A 170 -2.87 -5.48 8.61
N THR A 171 -1.61 -5.41 9.03
CA THR A 171 -0.81 -4.19 9.05
C THR A 171 0.39 -4.37 8.16
N LEU A 172 0.60 -3.44 7.23
CA LEU A 172 1.78 -3.40 6.38
C LEU A 172 2.66 -2.21 6.77
N VAL A 173 3.98 -2.43 6.82
CA VAL A 173 4.99 -1.39 7.01
C VAL A 173 5.94 -1.39 5.82
N TYR A 174 6.17 -0.21 5.25
CA TYR A 174 6.94 -0.01 4.04
C TYR A 174 8.24 0.74 4.33
N SER A 175 9.34 0.26 3.77
CA SER A 175 10.67 0.85 3.94
C SER A 175 11.56 0.59 2.71
N ASP A 176 12.78 1.14 2.75
CA ASP A 176 13.77 1.05 1.65
C ASP A 176 13.21 1.57 0.31
N PHE A 177 12.68 2.79 0.32
CA PHE A 177 12.10 3.40 -0.88
C PHE A 177 13.15 3.71 -1.94
N LYS A 178 12.91 3.27 -3.18
CA LYS A 178 13.79 3.51 -4.33
C LYS A 178 13.01 4.02 -5.54
N LYS A 179 13.72 4.69 -6.44
CA LYS A 179 13.17 5.11 -7.73
C LYS A 179 13.04 3.92 -8.68
N VAL A 180 11.88 3.79 -9.30
CA VAL A 180 11.56 2.80 -10.33
C VAL A 180 10.85 3.52 -11.47
N GLY A 181 11.61 3.90 -12.51
CA GLY A 181 11.12 4.83 -13.53
C GLY A 181 10.63 6.13 -12.90
N ASN A 182 9.37 6.48 -13.15
CA ASN A 182 8.76 7.70 -12.59
C ASN A 182 8.26 7.54 -11.15
N PHE A 183 8.33 6.34 -10.58
CA PHE A 183 7.75 6.05 -9.27
C PHE A 183 8.80 5.99 -8.16
N THR A 184 8.35 6.23 -6.93
CA THR A 184 9.06 5.90 -5.70
C THR A 184 8.33 4.74 -5.04
N MET A 185 8.97 3.57 -4.93
CA MET A 185 8.35 2.34 -4.45
C MET A 185 9.16 1.72 -3.30
N PRO A 186 8.51 1.06 -2.32
CA PRO A 186 9.22 0.40 -1.23
C PRO A 186 9.89 -0.90 -1.70
N PHE A 187 11.11 -1.16 -1.24
CA PHE A 187 11.82 -2.42 -1.49
C PHE A 187 11.81 -3.35 -0.27
N ARG A 188 11.21 -2.92 0.83
CA ARG A 188 10.98 -3.76 2.00
C ARG A 188 9.55 -3.57 2.51
N ILE A 189 8.83 -4.67 2.63
CA ILE A 189 7.43 -4.70 3.10
C ILE A 189 7.37 -5.70 4.25
N GLU A 190 6.89 -5.27 5.41
CA GLU A 190 6.62 -6.15 6.55
C GLU A 190 5.12 -6.24 6.74
N SER A 191 4.60 -7.46 6.77
CA SER A 191 3.23 -7.73 7.16
C SER A 191 3.18 -8.32 8.55
N SER A 192 2.19 -7.88 9.32
CA SER A 192 1.78 -8.53 10.56
C SER A 192 0.27 -8.74 10.55
N SER A 193 -0.17 -9.97 10.81
CA SER A 193 -1.59 -10.31 10.94
C SER A 193 -2.05 -10.18 12.39
N THR A 194 -3.33 -9.88 12.61
CA THR A 194 -3.90 -9.82 13.97
C THR A 194 -3.83 -11.17 14.70
N LYS A 195 -3.79 -12.27 13.94
CA LYS A 195 -3.70 -13.65 14.44
C LYS A 195 -2.26 -14.17 14.54
N LYS A 196 -1.27 -13.42 14.04
CA LYS A 196 0.17 -13.78 13.99
C LYS A 196 0.47 -15.08 13.24
N ASP A 197 -0.39 -15.45 12.30
CA ASP A 197 -0.32 -16.66 11.48
C ASP A 197 0.01 -16.37 10.01
N GLY A 198 0.24 -15.09 9.66
CA GLY A 198 0.54 -14.63 8.32
C GLY A 198 1.63 -13.56 8.25
N ASP A 199 2.44 -13.43 9.29
CA ASP A 199 3.51 -12.42 9.32
C ASP A 199 4.59 -12.78 8.29
N TYR A 200 5.04 -11.78 7.53
CA TYR A 200 6.13 -11.96 6.56
C TYR A 200 6.94 -10.69 6.39
N VAL A 201 8.21 -10.85 5.99
CA VAL A 201 9.05 -9.77 5.49
C VAL A 201 9.38 -10.04 4.03
N MET A 202 8.93 -9.17 3.15
CA MET A 202 9.30 -9.17 1.74
C MET A 202 10.47 -8.22 1.51
N LEU A 203 11.52 -8.73 0.88
CA LEU A 203 12.71 -7.97 0.50
C LEU A 203 12.85 -8.04 -1.02
N LEU A 204 12.61 -6.91 -1.68
CA LEU A 204 12.67 -6.79 -3.12
C LEU A 204 14.10 -6.42 -3.54
N ASN A 205 14.54 -6.98 -4.66
CA ASN A 205 15.78 -6.59 -5.31
C ASN A 205 15.53 -5.98 -6.70
N ARG A 206 14.35 -6.21 -7.27
CA ARG A 206 13.96 -5.69 -8.57
C ARG A 206 12.47 -5.47 -8.65
N VAL A 207 12.10 -4.34 -9.25
CA VAL A 207 10.73 -4.00 -9.62
C VAL A 207 10.75 -3.56 -11.08
N ASP A 208 9.93 -4.20 -11.91
CA ASP A 208 9.69 -3.76 -13.29
C ASP A 208 8.25 -3.29 -13.43
N ILE A 209 8.05 -2.19 -14.15
CA ILE A 209 6.74 -1.57 -14.40
C ILE A 209 6.41 -1.60 -15.89
N ASN A 210 5.12 -1.65 -16.22
CA ASN A 210 4.59 -1.60 -17.59
C ASN A 210 5.24 -2.63 -18.55
N LYS A 211 5.67 -3.78 -18.02
CA LYS A 211 6.12 -4.90 -18.83
C LYS A 211 4.94 -5.60 -19.48
N VAL A 212 5.09 -5.97 -20.74
CA VAL A 212 4.18 -6.90 -21.41
C VAL A 212 4.44 -8.29 -20.85
N PHE A 213 3.44 -8.87 -20.19
CA PHE A 213 3.54 -10.22 -19.67
C PHE A 213 3.11 -11.27 -20.72
N PRO A 214 3.61 -12.52 -20.62
CA PRO A 214 3.10 -13.62 -21.42
C PRO A 214 1.60 -13.82 -21.24
N ALA A 215 0.88 -14.14 -22.32
CA ALA A 215 -0.59 -14.26 -22.32
C ALA A 215 -1.15 -15.29 -21.33
N ASN A 216 -0.34 -16.28 -20.94
CA ASN A 216 -0.71 -17.34 -20.02
C ASN A 216 -0.23 -17.10 -18.57
N ILE A 217 0.36 -15.94 -18.27
CA ILE A 217 1.00 -15.74 -16.97
C ILE A 217 0.01 -15.92 -15.81
N PHE A 218 -1.23 -15.46 -15.96
CA PHE A 218 -2.30 -15.52 -14.95
C PHE A 218 -3.15 -16.79 -15.02
N LYS A 219 -2.74 -17.81 -15.78
CA LYS A 219 -3.34 -19.15 -15.69
C LYS A 219 -2.72 -19.91 -14.51
N PHE A 220 -3.54 -20.54 -13.68
CA PHE A 220 -3.11 -21.31 -12.51
C PHE A 220 -3.15 -22.81 -12.77
#